data_AF-A0AAW0KFR7-F1
#
_entry.id   AF-A0AAW0KFR7-F1
#
_cell.length_a   1.000
_cell.length_b   1.000
_cell.length_c   1.000
_cell.angle_alpha   90.00
_cell.angle_beta   90.00
_cell.angle_gamma   90.00
#
_symmetry.space_group_name_H-M   'P 1'
#
loop_
_entity.id
_entity.type
_entity.pdbx_description
1 polymer ?
#
loop_
_entity_poly.entity_id
_entity_poly.type
_entity_poly.pdbx_seq_one_letter_code
_entity_poly.pdbx_strand_id
1 'polypeptide(L)'
;MKMKMKMKMKKLPLVQSVELAEALAARRVLLFAKELSLFSVELEEDCSRVIKALIDSRRCNTLFGYVTDECRSLGATLSVL
;
A
#
# COMPACT_ATOMS: atom_id res chain seq x y z
N MET A 1 17.87 -0.71 11.91
CA MET A 1 17.53 0.64 11.40
C MET A 1 16.06 0.61 11.00
N LYS A 2 15.21 1.42 11.63
CA LYS A 2 13.77 1.49 11.29
C LYS A 2 13.56 2.70 10.36
N MET A 3 12.96 2.49 9.19
CA MET A 3 12.64 3.56 8.25
C MET A 3 11.13 3.76 8.23
N LYS A 4 10.69 5.00 8.49
CA LYS A 4 9.29 5.41 8.36
C LYS A 4 9.09 6.02 6.98
N MET A 5 8.14 5.50 6.20
CA MET A 5 7.79 6.03 4.89
C MET A 5 6.39 6.63 4.96
N LYS A 6 6.32 7.97 4.92
CA LYS A 6 5.05 8.69 4.78
C LYS A 6 4.77 8.92 3.30
N MET A 7 3.57 8.55 2.87
CA MET A 7 3.12 8.83 1.51
C MET A 7 2.03 9.90 1.52
N LYS A 8 2.16 10.88 0.62
CA LYS A 8 1.08 11.82 0.29
C LYS A 8 0.90 11.86 -1.21
N MET A 9 -0.20 11.29 -1.71
CA MET A 9 -0.52 11.36 -3.12
C MET A 9 -1.30 12.64 -3.44
N LYS A 10 -0.81 13.43 -4.40
CA LYS A 10 -1.62 14.50 -5.01
C LYS A 10 -2.46 13.88 -6.13
N LYS A 11 -3.73 14.29 -6.25
CA LYS A 11 -4.65 13.82 -7.30
C LYS A 11 -3.95 13.84 -8.67
N LEU A 12 -3.63 12.65 -9.17
CA LEU A 12 -3.20 12.49 -10.55
C LEU A 12 -4.46 12.45 -11.42
N PRO A 13 -4.52 13.22 -12.52
CA PRO A 13 -5.71 13.30 -13.37
C PRO A 13 -6.08 11.98 -14.05
N LEU A 14 -5.23 10.95 -13.98
CA LEU A 14 -5.43 9.64 -14.60
C LEU A 14 -6.08 8.59 -13.70
N VAL A 15 -6.21 8.81 -12.39
CA VAL A 15 -6.66 7.74 -11.49
C VAL A 15 -8.16 7.81 -11.30
N GLN A 16 -8.85 6.74 -11.71
CA GLN A 16 -10.32 6.64 -11.73
C GLN A 16 -10.97 6.81 -10.34
N SER A 17 -10.21 6.64 -9.26
CA SER A 17 -10.65 6.90 -7.88
C SER A 17 -9.45 7.27 -7.00
N VAL A 18 -9.72 7.99 -5.90
CA VAL A 18 -8.69 8.32 -4.90
C VAL A 18 -8.17 7.04 -4.25
N GLU A 19 -9.03 6.07 -3.98
CA GLU A 19 -8.68 4.80 -3.36
C GLU A 19 -7.73 3.96 -4.23
N LEU A 20 -7.96 3.89 -5.54
CA LEU A 20 -7.04 3.22 -6.45
C LEU A 20 -5.69 3.94 -6.50
N ALA A 21 -5.70 5.26 -6.41
CA ALA A 21 -4.51 6.09 -6.40
C ALA A 21 -3.65 5.76 -5.17
N GLU A 22 -4.25 5.79 -3.99
CA GLU A 22 -3.61 5.47 -2.71
C GLU A 22 -3.16 4.00 -2.64
N ALA A 23 -3.93 3.06 -3.17
CA ALA A 23 -3.51 1.65 -3.22
C ALA A 23 -2.26 1.44 -4.11
N LEU A 24 -2.20 2.06 -5.29
CA LEU A 24 -1.03 2.00 -6.17
C LEU A 24 0.19 2.67 -5.54
N ALA A 25 -0.06 3.72 -4.78
CA ALA A 25 0.88 4.44 -3.96
C ALA A 25 1.50 3.51 -2.89
N ALA A 26 0.67 2.85 -2.07
CA ALA A 26 1.10 1.85 -1.09
C ALA A 26 1.94 0.73 -1.73
N ARG A 27 1.50 0.21 -2.89
CA ARG A 27 2.23 -0.79 -3.67
C ARG A 27 3.64 -0.33 -4.03
N ARG A 28 3.79 0.93 -4.48
CA ARG A 28 5.10 1.46 -4.87
C ARG A 28 6.03 1.57 -3.67
N VAL A 29 5.52 1.96 -2.49
CA VAL A 29 6.31 2.02 -1.26
C VAL A 29 6.83 0.63 -0.87
N LEU A 30 5.97 -0.40 -0.93
CA LEU A 30 6.37 -1.77 -0.63
C LEU A 30 7.43 -2.29 -1.61
N LEU A 31 7.24 -2.06 -2.92
CA LEU A 31 8.25 -2.42 -3.92
C LEU A 31 9.57 -1.70 -3.66
N PHE A 32 9.53 -0.41 -3.35
CA PHE A 32 10.74 0.37 -3.07
C PHE A 32 11.45 -0.09 -1.79
N ALA A 33 10.70 -0.44 -0.74
CA ALA A 33 11.27 -1.04 0.46
C ALA A 33 11.94 -2.39 0.17
N LYS A 34 11.33 -3.21 -0.70
CA LYS A 34 11.94 -4.46 -1.18
C LYS A 34 13.21 -4.21 -1.97
N GLU A 35 13.22 -3.25 -2.90
CA GLU A 35 14.40 -2.82 -3.67
C GLU A 35 15.55 -2.39 -2.74
N LEU A 36 15.23 -1.72 -1.63
CA LEU A 36 16.18 -1.29 -0.61
C LEU A 36 16.53 -2.37 0.43
N SER A 37 15.98 -3.59 0.30
CA SER A 37 16.13 -4.67 1.29
C SER A 37 15.76 -4.25 2.73
N LEU A 38 14.73 -3.40 2.87
CA LEU A 38 14.20 -2.99 4.15
C LEU A 38 13.18 -4.02 4.64
N PHE A 39 13.49 -4.70 5.73
CA PHE A 39 12.60 -5.74 6.26
C PHE A 39 11.54 -5.20 7.22
N SER A 40 11.64 -3.95 7.67
CA SER A 40 10.68 -3.31 8.59
C SER A 40 10.28 -1.95 8.05
N VAL A 41 9.00 -1.80 7.73
CA VAL A 41 8.41 -0.61 7.10
C VAL A 41 7.13 -0.26 7.85
N GLU A 42 7.04 0.98 8.32
CA GLU A 42 5.79 1.57 8.79
C GLU A 42 5.19 2.37 7.63
N LEU A 43 4.04 1.93 7.13
CA LEU A 43 3.27 2.61 6.09
C LEU A 43 2.21 3.48 6.75
N GLU A 44 2.32 4.81 6.60
CA GLU A 44 1.27 5.74 7.02
C GLU A 44 0.43 6.11 5.80
N GLU A 45 -0.87 5.79 5.86
CA GLU A 45 -1.83 6.02 4.78
C GLU A 45 -3.04 6.79 5.31
N ASP A 46 -3.50 7.80 4.56
CA ASP A 46 -4.62 8.66 4.98
C ASP A 46 -5.98 8.09 4.54
N CYS A 47 -5.99 7.07 3.67
CA CYS A 47 -7.21 6.45 3.15
C CYS A 47 -7.66 5.25 3.98
N SER A 48 -8.56 5.49 4.94
CA SER A 48 -9.09 4.43 5.82
C SER A 48 -9.68 3.21 5.09
N ARG A 49 -10.18 3.37 3.85
CA ARG A 49 -10.70 2.26 3.03
C ARG A 49 -9.60 1.35 2.51
N VAL A 50 -8.47 1.93 2.07
CA VAL A 50 -7.34 1.16 1.56
C VAL A 50 -6.60 0.48 2.73
N ILE A 51 -6.39 1.19 3.84
CA ILE A 51 -5.84 0.61 5.08
C ILE A 51 -6.65 -0.60 5.52
N LYS A 52 -7.98 -0.46 5.60
CA LYS A 52 -8.86 -1.58 5.98
C LYS A 52 -8.73 -2.75 5.01
N ALA A 53 -8.66 -2.51 3.71
CA ALA A 53 -8.50 -3.55 2.71
C ALA A 53 -7.11 -4.22 2.73
N LEU A 54 -6.07 -3.50 3.16
CA LEU A 54 -4.72 -4.04 3.35
C LEU A 54 -4.62 -4.92 4.61
N ILE A 55 -5.35 -4.56 5.67
CA ILE A 55 -5.35 -5.29 6.94
C ILE A 55 -6.34 -6.47 6.92
N ASP A 56 -7.47 -6.34 6.23
CA ASP A 56 -8.45 -7.42 6.11
C ASP A 56 -7.84 -8.59 5.33
N SER A 57 -8.03 -9.83 5.82
CA SER A 57 -7.57 -11.04 5.17
C SER A 57 -8.50 -11.53 4.05
N ARG A 58 -9.68 -10.90 3.91
CA ARG A 58 -10.66 -11.23 2.87
C ARG A 58 -10.28 -10.60 1.53
N ARG A 59 -10.78 -11.19 0.44
CA ARG A 59 -10.69 -10.57 -0.89
C ARG A 59 -11.49 -9.28 -0.92
N CYS A 60 -10.89 -8.23 -1.47
CA CYS A 60 -11.53 -6.94 -1.67
C CYS A 60 -12.10 -6.89 -3.11
N ASN A 61 -13.42 -6.81 -3.28
CA ASN A 61 -14.07 -6.78 -4.61
C ASN A 61 -14.20 -5.36 -5.18
N THR A 62 -13.35 -4.41 -4.76
CA THR A 62 -13.34 -3.03 -5.26
C THR A 62 -12.45 -2.89 -6.49
N LEU A 63 -12.52 -1.73 -7.16
CA LEU A 63 -11.64 -1.38 -8.29
C LEU A 63 -10.14 -1.47 -7.95
N PHE A 64 -9.78 -1.38 -6.67
CA PHE A 64 -8.39 -1.44 -6.18
C PHE A 64 -8.06 -2.76 -5.48
N GLY A 65 -9.00 -3.71 -5.45
CA GLY A 65 -8.86 -4.96 -4.73
C GLY A 65 -7.64 -5.78 -5.14
N TYR A 66 -7.39 -5.87 -6.45
CA TYR A 66 -6.22 -6.54 -6.99
C TYR A 66 -4.91 -5.91 -6.51
N VAL A 67 -4.86 -4.58 -6.38
CA VAL A 67 -3.68 -3.86 -5.86
C VAL A 67 -3.47 -4.20 -4.39
N THR A 68 -4.54 -4.28 -3.60
CA THR A 68 -4.43 -4.65 -2.18
C THR A 68 -4.04 -6.12 -1.95
N ASP A 69 -4.42 -7.03 -2.85
CA ASP A 69 -3.93 -8.41 -2.84
C ASP A 69 -2.41 -8.46 -3.12
N GLU A 70 -1.93 -7.71 -4.13
CA GLU A 70 -0.49 -7.60 -4.42
C GLU A 70 0.27 -6.98 -3.26
N CYS A 71 -0.24 -5.91 -2.65
CA CYS A 71 0.36 -5.27 -1.49
C CYS A 71 0.48 -6.23 -0.31
N ARG A 72 -0.54 -7.05 -0.03
CA ARG A 72 -0.46 -8.07 1.02
C ARG A 72 0.60 -9.13 0.73
N SER A 73 0.69 -9.58 -0.53
CA SER A 73 1.75 -10.52 -0.92
C SER A 73 3.15 -9.92 -0.73
N LEU A 74 3.33 -8.63 -1.04
CA LEU A 74 4.61 -7.93 -0.84
C LEU A 74 4.90 -7.68 0.65
N GLY A 75 3.89 -7.21 1.39
CA GLY A 75 3.92 -6.96 2.83
C GLY A 75 3.97 -8.23 3.70
N ALA A 76 3.82 -9.43 3.13
CA ALA A 76 4.18 -10.66 3.83
C ALA A 76 5.70 -10.90 3.83
N THR A 77 6.41 -10.33 2.84
CA THR A 77 7.87 -10.48 2.70
C THR A 77 8.64 -9.39 3.46
N LEU A 78 8.03 -8.23 3.59
CA LEU A 78 8.51 -7.09 4.36
C LEU A 78 7.70 -7.14 5.65
N SER A 79 8.25 -7.27 6.86
CA SER A 79 7.43 -7.21 8.08
C SER A 79 6.82 -5.82 8.27
N VAL A 80 5.73 -5.56 7.54
CA VAL A 80 4.95 -4.32 7.57
C VAL A 80 4.00 -4.42 8.78
N LEU A 81 4.13 -3.46 9.69
CA LEU A 81 3.34 -3.32 10.92
C LEU A 81 2.73 -1.93 10.98
#